data_AF-A0A1Q4WH52-F1
#
_entry.id   AF-A0A1Q4WH52-F1
#
_cell.length_a   1.000
_cell.length_b   1.000
_cell.length_c   1.000
_cell.angle_alpha   90.00
_cell.angle_beta   90.00
_cell.angle_gamma   90.00
#
_symmetry.space_group_name_H-M   'P 1'
#
loop_
_entity.id
_entity.type
_entity.pdbx_description
1 polymer ?
#
loop_
_entity_poly.entity_id
_entity_poly.type
_entity_poly.pdbx_seq_one_letter_code
_entity_poly.pdbx_strand_id
1 'polypeptide(L)'
;MSAGLLLHLSAPQQCWGGGQGGRVRDTHAHPTRSGLTGLIAAAQGRPRGSDLSDLACLGFTVRVDRPGQRLLDFHTVGGGYPAEHTVMNANGGRRGTALIFEDWYLNDAAFSVAVTGPASLITQAAAALRHPVYPPHLGRRACPPDTPVLIEQTQDAEHALHHLPLHREAPQRADCVETVFLSEAPPEDEPSLPATRTVRDVPLPDRAFGSRNLWETRRHLPSTLCAGTGTAYLRRLTQYRQGR
;
A
#
# COMPACT_ATOMS: atom_id res chain seq x y z
N MET A 1 10.36 3.28 -23.80
CA MET A 1 8.90 3.22 -23.63
C MET A 1 8.64 2.89 -22.17
N SER A 2 8.11 3.84 -21.39
CA SER A 2 7.66 3.56 -20.03
C SER A 2 6.47 2.59 -20.10
N ALA A 3 6.42 1.66 -19.15
CA ALA A 3 5.25 0.85 -18.91
C ALA A 3 4.89 1.03 -17.44
N GLY A 4 3.67 0.67 -17.07
CA GLY A 4 3.25 0.74 -15.69
C GLY A 4 2.16 -0.24 -15.31
N LEU A 5 1.88 -0.28 -14.01
CA LEU A 5 0.82 -1.08 -13.40
C LEU A 5 -0.14 -0.16 -12.67
N LEU A 6 -1.43 -0.51 -12.71
CA LEU A 6 -2.38 -0.02 -11.73
C LEU A 6 -2.62 -1.09 -10.68
N LEU A 7 -2.40 -0.74 -9.41
CA LEU A 7 -2.72 -1.57 -8.26
C LEU A 7 -3.89 -0.98 -7.50
N HIS A 8 -4.73 -1.84 -6.92
CA HIS A 8 -5.75 -1.45 -5.97
C HIS A 8 -5.46 -2.09 -4.61
N LEU A 9 -5.46 -1.27 -3.56
CA LEU A 9 -5.13 -1.67 -2.20
C LEU A 9 -6.33 -1.32 -1.31
N SER A 10 -7.25 -2.28 -1.21
CA SER A 10 -8.36 -2.22 -0.26
C SER A 10 -8.48 -3.54 0.51
N ALA A 11 -8.88 -3.41 1.76
CA ALA A 11 -9.08 -4.47 2.72
C ALA A 11 -9.86 -3.89 3.91
N PRO A 12 -10.53 -4.72 4.73
CA PRO A 12 -11.15 -4.25 5.97
C PRO A 12 -10.15 -3.49 6.86
N GLN A 13 -8.90 -3.95 6.90
CA GLN A 13 -7.79 -3.36 7.65
C GLN A 13 -6.50 -3.37 6.83
N GLN A 14 -5.69 -2.33 6.98
CA GLN A 14 -4.34 -2.21 6.39
C GLN A 14 -3.35 -1.72 7.44
N CYS A 15 -2.06 -1.99 7.25
CA CYS A 15 -1.01 -1.45 8.13
C CYS A 15 0.28 -1.15 7.36
N TRP A 16 0.54 0.12 7.08
CA TRP A 16 1.75 0.56 6.40
C TRP A 16 2.76 1.01 7.44
N GLY A 17 3.48 0.04 8.01
CA GLY A 17 4.25 0.24 9.24
C GLY A 17 5.25 1.41 9.19
N GLY A 18 5.39 2.09 10.33
CA GLY A 18 6.35 3.18 10.54
C GLY A 18 7.60 2.75 11.30
N GLY A 19 8.15 3.67 12.10
CA GLY A 19 9.33 3.41 12.94
C GLY A 19 9.17 2.14 13.79
N GLN A 20 10.21 1.31 13.80
CA GLN A 20 10.24 0.04 14.52
C GLN A 20 10.80 0.24 15.94
N GLY A 21 10.29 -0.50 16.91
CA GLY A 21 10.84 -0.58 18.27
C GLY A 21 9.76 -0.41 19.34
N GLY A 22 9.82 -1.24 20.38
CA GLY A 22 8.92 -1.14 21.52
C GLY A 22 7.58 -1.85 21.36
N ARG A 23 6.61 -1.48 22.21
CA ARG A 23 5.28 -2.10 22.31
C ARG A 23 4.23 -1.42 21.43
N VAL A 24 4.48 -0.20 20.97
CA VAL A 24 3.58 0.54 20.08
C VAL A 24 4.07 0.35 18.65
N ARG A 25 3.20 -0.19 17.79
CA ARG A 25 3.50 -0.44 16.37
C ARG A 25 2.55 0.38 15.51
N ASP A 26 3.04 1.55 15.10
CA ASP A 26 2.25 2.53 14.35
C ASP A 26 2.10 2.19 12.85
N THR A 27 1.19 2.89 12.17
CA THR A 27 0.95 2.84 10.72
C THR A 27 0.96 4.25 10.12
N HIS A 28 1.52 4.37 8.92
CA HIS A 28 1.34 5.52 8.05
C HIS A 28 -0.13 5.61 7.58
N ALA A 29 -0.54 6.81 7.18
CA ALA A 29 -1.87 7.10 6.64
C ALA A 29 -2.07 6.67 5.18
N HIS A 30 -1.02 6.14 4.54
CA HIS A 30 -1.00 5.69 3.16
C HIS A 30 0.05 4.59 2.97
N PRO A 31 -0.01 3.82 1.87
CA PRO A 31 1.02 2.88 1.48
C PRO A 31 2.42 3.49 1.48
N THR A 32 3.36 2.77 2.08
CA THR A 32 4.79 3.14 2.11
C THR A 32 5.53 2.51 0.93
N ARG A 33 6.62 3.14 0.49
CA ARG A 33 7.49 2.59 -0.58
C ARG A 33 8.00 1.21 -0.21
N SER A 34 8.46 1.03 1.02
CA SER A 34 8.90 -0.28 1.54
C SER A 34 7.79 -1.32 1.54
N GLY A 35 6.56 -0.95 1.89
CA GLY A 35 5.39 -1.83 1.85
C GLY A 35 5.05 -2.27 0.42
N LEU A 36 5.00 -1.34 -0.53
CA LEU A 36 4.73 -1.61 -1.94
C LEU A 36 5.83 -2.47 -2.59
N THR A 37 7.09 -2.14 -2.30
CA THR A 37 8.26 -2.90 -2.76
C THR A 37 8.22 -4.33 -2.21
N GLY A 38 7.94 -4.48 -0.90
CA GLY A 38 7.80 -5.78 -0.24
C GLY A 38 6.65 -6.61 -0.80
N LEU A 39 5.53 -5.98 -1.16
CA LEU A 39 4.39 -6.65 -1.80
C LEU A 39 4.78 -7.23 -3.17
N ILE A 40 5.46 -6.46 -4.01
CA ILE A 40 5.95 -6.92 -5.32
C ILE A 40 7.01 -8.02 -5.15
N ALA A 41 7.98 -7.83 -4.25
CA ALA A 41 9.01 -8.81 -3.97
C ALA A 41 8.43 -10.15 -3.46
N ALA A 42 7.42 -10.10 -2.59
CA ALA A 42 6.72 -11.27 -2.08
C ALA A 42 5.96 -11.99 -3.20
N ALA A 43 5.26 -11.26 -4.07
CA ALA A 43 4.61 -11.84 -5.24
C ALA A 43 5.61 -12.55 -6.17
N GLN A 44 6.81 -11.98 -6.34
CA GLN A 44 7.92 -12.58 -7.09
C GLN A 44 8.59 -13.78 -6.38
N GLY A 45 8.21 -14.09 -5.13
CA GLY A 45 8.77 -15.21 -4.38
C GLY A 45 10.12 -14.94 -3.74
N ARG A 46 10.56 -13.67 -3.63
CA ARG A 46 11.85 -13.33 -3.05
C ARG A 46 11.89 -13.64 -1.55
N PRO A 47 12.81 -14.49 -1.06
CA PRO A 47 12.97 -14.72 0.37
C PRO A 47 13.49 -13.47 1.08
N ARG A 48 13.33 -13.43 2.41
CA ARG A 48 13.89 -12.34 3.24
C ARG A 48 15.41 -12.31 3.10
N GLY A 49 15.98 -11.10 3.01
CA GLY A 49 17.42 -10.89 2.81
C GLY A 49 17.85 -10.91 1.34
N SER A 50 16.94 -11.17 0.40
CA SER A 50 17.24 -10.98 -1.03
C SER A 50 17.58 -9.52 -1.34
N ASP A 51 18.44 -9.32 -2.33
CA ASP A 51 18.65 -8.00 -2.90
C ASP A 51 17.37 -7.50 -3.61
N LEU A 52 17.02 -6.25 -3.35
CA LEU A 52 15.87 -5.53 -3.91
C LEU A 52 16.32 -4.27 -4.67
N SER A 53 17.62 -4.12 -4.94
CA SER A 53 18.20 -2.96 -5.62
C SER A 53 17.58 -2.72 -6.99
N ASP A 54 17.22 -3.78 -7.71
CA ASP A 54 16.51 -3.70 -8.99
C ASP A 54 15.11 -3.09 -8.85
N LEU A 55 14.40 -3.33 -7.74
CA LEU A 55 13.10 -2.72 -7.48
C LEU A 55 13.20 -1.24 -7.11
N ALA A 56 14.40 -0.72 -6.83
CA ALA A 56 14.60 0.69 -6.53
C ALA A 56 14.33 1.61 -7.73
N CYS A 57 14.34 1.08 -8.96
CA CYS A 57 13.99 1.85 -10.16
C CYS A 57 12.47 2.02 -10.37
N LEU A 58 11.64 1.40 -9.52
CA LEU A 58 10.19 1.59 -9.56
C LEU A 58 9.82 2.94 -8.94
N GLY A 59 8.98 3.68 -9.66
CA GLY A 59 8.29 4.89 -9.19
C GLY A 59 6.88 4.56 -8.74
N PHE A 60 6.45 5.18 -7.64
CA PHE A 60 5.10 5.04 -7.11
C PHE A 60 4.37 6.38 -7.02
N THR A 61 3.16 6.42 -7.58
CA THR A 61 2.16 7.47 -7.29
C THR A 61 0.93 6.84 -6.68
N VAL A 62 0.55 7.31 -5.48
CA VAL A 62 -0.59 6.79 -4.73
C VAL A 62 -1.73 7.80 -4.75
N ARG A 63 -2.89 7.37 -5.25
CA ARG A 63 -4.15 8.09 -5.14
C ARG A 63 -4.93 7.59 -3.92
N VAL A 64 -5.35 8.50 -3.06
CA VAL A 64 -6.12 8.20 -1.85
C VAL A 64 -7.62 8.25 -2.17
N ASP A 65 -8.19 7.10 -2.50
CA ASP A 65 -9.63 6.99 -2.79
C ASP A 65 -10.45 7.16 -1.51
N ARG A 66 -10.02 6.50 -0.42
CA ARG A 66 -10.53 6.68 0.94
C ARG A 66 -9.36 6.68 1.93
N PRO A 67 -9.19 7.71 2.76
CA PRO A 67 -8.10 7.77 3.74
C PRO A 67 -8.26 6.74 4.87
N GLY A 68 -9.48 6.25 5.09
CA GLY A 68 -9.81 5.35 6.19
C GLY A 68 -9.76 6.04 7.55
N GLN A 69 -9.83 5.21 8.61
CA GLN A 69 -9.76 5.65 10.00
C GLN A 69 -8.68 4.86 10.74
N ARG A 70 -7.95 5.53 11.63
CA ARG A 70 -6.97 4.83 12.49
C ARG A 70 -7.71 4.05 13.58
N LEU A 71 -7.39 2.77 13.71
CA LEU A 71 -7.87 1.91 14.78
C LEU A 71 -6.69 1.35 15.57
N LEU A 72 -6.78 1.42 16.89
CA LEU A 72 -5.87 0.73 17.80
C LEU A 72 -6.39 -0.67 18.10
N ASP A 73 -5.55 -1.67 17.87
CA ASP A 73 -5.75 -3.05 18.27
C ASP A 73 -4.87 -3.37 19.50
N PHE A 74 -5.52 -3.84 20.57
CA PHE A 74 -4.84 -4.24 21.80
C PHE A 74 -4.41 -5.71 21.69
N HIS A 75 -3.16 -5.92 21.33
CA HIS A 75 -2.66 -7.22 20.93
C HIS A 75 -1.88 -7.89 22.07
N THR A 76 -2.47 -8.94 22.64
CA THR A 76 -1.83 -9.75 23.70
C THR A 76 -1.27 -11.06 23.16
N VAL A 77 -0.02 -11.37 23.49
CA VAL A 77 0.66 -12.63 23.13
C VAL A 77 1.07 -13.38 24.40
N GLY A 78 0.66 -14.64 24.52
CA GLY A 78 1.00 -15.49 25.66
C GLY A 78 0.18 -15.22 26.93
N GLY A 79 -0.93 -14.48 26.84
CA GLY A 79 -1.86 -14.29 27.95
C GLY A 79 -2.65 -15.57 28.26
N GLY A 80 -2.93 -15.81 29.55
CA GLY A 80 -3.71 -16.98 30.02
C GLY A 80 -2.97 -18.32 30.01
N TYR A 81 -1.75 -18.39 29.48
CA TYR A 81 -0.92 -19.60 29.51
C TYR A 81 -0.14 -19.74 30.82
N PRO A 82 0.15 -20.98 31.26
CA PRO A 82 1.13 -21.25 32.30
C PRO A 82 2.50 -20.62 31.98
N ALA A 83 3.28 -20.29 33.01
CA ALA A 83 4.53 -19.55 32.86
C ALA A 83 5.50 -20.22 31.86
N GLU A 84 5.55 -21.56 31.87
CA GLU A 84 6.36 -22.42 31.01
C GLU A 84 5.98 -22.37 29.52
N HIS A 85 4.76 -21.92 29.19
CA HIS A 85 4.25 -21.82 27.82
C HIS A 85 4.23 -20.38 27.27
N THR A 86 4.73 -19.41 28.06
CA THR A 86 4.88 -18.03 27.61
C THR A 86 6.04 -17.84 26.63
N VAL A 87 6.15 -16.63 26.06
CA VAL A 87 7.16 -16.29 25.06
C VAL A 87 8.58 -16.49 25.63
N MET A 88 9.49 -17.06 24.82
CA MET A 88 10.90 -17.20 25.20
C MET A 88 11.59 -15.84 25.27
N ASN A 89 12.46 -15.67 26.26
CA ASN A 89 13.34 -14.51 26.38
C ASN A 89 14.69 -14.76 25.68
N ALA A 90 15.52 -13.72 25.57
CA ALA A 90 16.82 -13.80 24.90
C ALA A 90 17.79 -14.79 25.56
N ASN A 91 17.59 -15.14 26.84
CA ASN A 91 18.45 -16.03 27.61
C ASN A 91 17.96 -17.49 27.57
N GLY A 92 16.99 -17.81 26.69
CA GLY A 92 16.43 -19.16 26.56
C GLY A 92 15.40 -19.54 27.63
N GLY A 93 15.12 -18.65 28.59
CA GLY A 93 14.08 -18.84 29.60
C GLY A 93 12.69 -18.43 29.10
N ARG A 94 11.66 -18.65 29.94
CA ARG A 94 10.30 -18.20 29.68
C ARG A 94 10.03 -16.87 30.35
N ARG A 95 9.24 -16.01 29.71
CA ARG A 95 8.96 -14.66 30.23
C ARG A 95 8.04 -14.68 31.46
N GLY A 96 7.25 -15.74 31.62
CA GLY A 96 6.29 -15.94 32.72
C GLY A 96 5.09 -15.00 32.69
N THR A 97 5.02 -14.07 31.74
CA THR A 97 3.99 -13.04 31.63
C THR A 97 3.64 -12.77 30.17
N ALA A 98 2.44 -12.24 29.95
CA ALA A 98 1.97 -11.85 28.62
C ALA A 98 2.77 -10.66 28.06
N LEU A 99 2.90 -10.63 26.73
CA LEU A 99 3.36 -9.47 25.99
C LEU A 99 2.15 -8.71 25.46
N ILE A 100 2.11 -7.40 25.71
CA ILE A 100 1.07 -6.52 25.22
C ILE A 100 1.70 -5.56 24.22
N PHE A 101 1.04 -5.43 23.07
CA PHE A 101 1.36 -4.50 22.01
C PHE A 101 0.14 -3.62 21.70
N GLU A 102 0.42 -2.40 21.25
CA GLU A 102 -0.55 -1.45 20.73
C GLU A 102 -0.34 -1.33 19.22
N ASP A 103 -1.19 -2.02 18.46
CA ASP A 103 -1.06 -2.14 17.02
C ASP A 103 -2.01 -1.18 16.32
N TRP A 104 -1.47 -0.17 15.66
CA TRP A 104 -2.30 0.72 14.85
C TRP A 104 -2.53 0.12 13.45
N TYR A 105 -3.74 0.31 12.95
CA TYR A 105 -4.21 -0.07 11.61
C TYR A 105 -4.97 1.09 10.96
N LEU A 106 -5.11 1.04 9.64
CA LEU A 106 -6.08 1.82 8.88
C LEU A 106 -7.28 0.93 8.57
N ASN A 107 -8.46 1.32 9.04
CA ASN A 107 -9.74 0.70 8.73
C ASN A 107 -10.41 1.41 7.56
N ASP A 108 -11.08 0.64 6.69
CA ASP A 108 -11.87 1.14 5.55
C ASP A 108 -11.10 2.12 4.63
N ALA A 109 -9.80 1.92 4.53
CA ALA A 109 -8.95 2.66 3.61
C ALA A 109 -8.96 1.99 2.22
N ALA A 110 -8.87 2.80 1.18
CA ALA A 110 -8.72 2.34 -0.19
C ALA A 110 -7.74 3.24 -0.93
N PHE A 111 -6.75 2.63 -1.56
CA PHE A 111 -5.73 3.33 -2.34
C PHE A 111 -5.64 2.72 -3.73
N SER A 112 -5.39 3.57 -4.71
CA SER A 112 -5.03 3.14 -6.06
C SER A 112 -3.61 3.61 -6.35
N VAL A 113 -2.78 2.76 -6.94
CA VAL A 113 -1.34 3.03 -7.11
C VAL A 113 -0.94 2.88 -8.56
N ALA A 114 -0.34 3.92 -9.13
CA ALA A 114 0.43 3.81 -10.36
C ALA A 114 1.86 3.38 -10.00
N VAL A 115 2.30 2.29 -10.63
CA VAL A 115 3.70 1.83 -10.58
C VAL A 115 4.32 2.09 -11.95
N THR A 116 5.40 2.83 -12.00
CA THR A 116 6.15 3.11 -13.24
C THR A 116 7.56 2.54 -13.15
N GLY A 117 8.14 2.16 -14.29
CA GLY A 117 9.51 1.63 -14.31
C GLY A 117 9.89 1.01 -15.66
N PRO A 118 11.04 0.32 -15.72
CA PRO A 118 11.48 -0.38 -16.92
C PRO A 118 10.46 -1.44 -17.36
N ALA A 119 10.17 -1.51 -18.66
CA ALA A 119 9.12 -2.38 -19.20
C ALA A 119 9.29 -3.87 -18.86
N SER A 120 10.54 -4.36 -18.82
CA SER A 120 10.85 -5.73 -18.41
C SER A 120 10.46 -5.98 -16.95
N LEU A 121 10.81 -5.06 -16.05
CA LEU A 121 10.49 -5.18 -14.63
C LEU A 121 8.99 -5.07 -14.36
N ILE A 122 8.31 -4.14 -15.04
CA ILE A 122 6.85 -4.00 -14.98
C ILE A 122 6.15 -5.28 -15.44
N THR A 123 6.63 -5.90 -16.52
CA THR A 123 6.06 -7.16 -17.03
C THR A 123 6.28 -8.31 -16.03
N GLN A 124 7.47 -8.40 -15.44
CA GLN A 124 7.76 -9.39 -14.40
C GLN A 124 6.90 -9.19 -13.15
N ALA A 125 6.76 -7.95 -12.67
CA ALA A 125 5.91 -7.60 -11.55
C ALA A 125 4.43 -7.90 -11.84
N ALA A 126 3.94 -7.59 -13.04
CA ALA A 126 2.58 -7.94 -13.45
C ALA A 126 2.33 -9.45 -13.40
N ALA A 127 3.23 -10.24 -13.98
CA ALA A 127 3.11 -11.70 -13.98
C ALA A 127 3.10 -12.27 -12.55
N ALA A 128 4.01 -11.78 -11.71
CA ALA A 128 4.09 -12.18 -10.31
C ALA A 128 2.84 -11.78 -9.52
N LEU A 129 2.29 -10.57 -9.71
CA LEU A 129 1.08 -10.14 -9.01
C LEU A 129 -0.19 -10.88 -9.47
N ARG A 130 -0.22 -11.40 -10.71
CA ARG A 130 -1.31 -12.29 -11.17
C ARG A 130 -1.21 -13.68 -10.56
N HIS A 131 0.01 -14.19 -10.36
CA HIS A 131 0.27 -15.52 -9.84
C HIS A 131 1.31 -15.46 -8.72
N PRO A 132 0.94 -14.94 -7.54
CA PRO A 132 1.90 -14.64 -6.48
C PRO A 132 2.44 -15.92 -5.85
N VAL A 133 3.77 -15.98 -5.67
CA VAL A 133 4.43 -17.10 -4.97
C VAL A 133 4.12 -17.09 -3.47
N TYR A 134 4.15 -15.91 -2.84
CA TYR A 134 3.70 -15.73 -1.47
C TYR A 134 2.36 -14.99 -1.41
N PRO A 135 1.42 -15.36 -0.51
CA PRO A 135 0.12 -14.68 -0.40
C PRO A 135 0.27 -13.17 -0.17
N PRO A 136 -0.35 -12.31 -1.01
CA PRO A 136 -0.28 -10.87 -0.83
C PRO A 136 -1.03 -10.43 0.43
N HIS A 137 -0.50 -9.43 1.12
CA HIS A 137 -1.13 -8.81 2.29
C HIS A 137 -0.80 -7.30 2.35
N LEU A 138 -1.75 -6.49 2.82
CA LEU A 138 -1.62 -5.04 2.88
C LEU A 138 -0.93 -4.62 4.19
N GLY A 139 0.37 -4.88 4.24
CA GLY A 139 1.21 -4.60 5.40
C GLY A 139 1.46 -5.79 6.30
N ARG A 140 0.57 -6.04 7.27
CA ARG A 140 0.64 -7.23 8.15
C ARG A 140 -0.06 -8.41 7.47
N ARG A 141 0.37 -9.64 7.77
CA ARG A 141 -0.24 -10.88 7.24
C ARG A 141 -1.73 -11.03 7.55
N ALA A 142 -2.21 -10.41 8.63
CA ALA A 142 -3.62 -10.40 9.03
C ALA A 142 -4.49 -9.46 8.19
N CYS A 143 -3.91 -8.73 7.23
CA CYS A 143 -4.59 -7.77 6.36
C CYS A 143 -4.68 -8.31 4.92
N PRO A 144 -5.51 -9.33 4.63
CA PRO A 144 -5.67 -9.84 3.27
C PRO A 144 -6.36 -8.77 2.39
N PRO A 145 -5.91 -8.56 1.13
CA PRO A 145 -6.63 -7.72 0.19
C PRO A 145 -8.04 -8.27 -0.06
N ASP A 146 -9.03 -7.38 -0.21
CA ASP A 146 -10.41 -7.78 -0.54
C ASP A 146 -10.60 -8.16 -2.02
N THR A 147 -9.63 -7.82 -2.85
CA THR A 147 -9.62 -7.96 -4.30
C THR A 147 -8.22 -8.30 -4.81
N PRO A 148 -8.08 -8.86 -6.02
CA PRO A 148 -6.77 -8.98 -6.65
C PRO A 148 -6.06 -7.62 -6.71
N VAL A 149 -4.82 -7.57 -6.21
CA VAL A 149 -4.04 -6.32 -6.10
C VAL A 149 -3.80 -5.68 -7.47
N LEU A 150 -3.49 -6.48 -8.50
CA LEU A 150 -3.26 -5.97 -9.85
C LEU A 150 -4.58 -5.70 -10.55
N ILE A 151 -4.79 -4.45 -10.97
CA ILE A 151 -5.89 -4.07 -11.85
C ILE A 151 -5.52 -4.33 -13.30
N GLU A 152 -4.44 -3.69 -13.78
CA GLU A 152 -3.99 -3.81 -15.16
C GLU A 152 -2.52 -3.42 -15.34
N GLN A 153 -1.99 -3.79 -16.50
CA GLN A 153 -0.72 -3.30 -17.02
C GLN A 153 -1.04 -2.32 -18.17
N THR A 154 -0.40 -1.16 -18.18
CA THR A 154 -0.66 -0.06 -19.12
C THR A 154 0.65 0.55 -19.61
N GLN A 155 0.62 1.33 -20.68
CA GLN A 155 1.75 2.11 -21.17
C GLN A 155 1.92 3.41 -20.38
N ASP A 156 0.83 3.94 -19.83
CA ASP A 156 0.79 5.19 -19.08
C ASP A 156 -0.02 5.00 -17.80
N ALA A 157 0.68 4.68 -16.69
CA ALA A 157 0.03 4.40 -15.42
C ALA A 157 -0.42 5.68 -14.70
N GLU A 158 0.29 6.80 -14.87
CA GLU A 158 -0.10 8.08 -14.27
C GLU A 158 -1.41 8.56 -14.90
N HIS A 159 -1.48 8.62 -16.23
CA HIS A 159 -2.72 8.98 -16.91
C HIS A 159 -3.86 8.00 -16.58
N ALA A 160 -3.60 6.69 -16.56
CA ALA A 160 -4.62 5.70 -16.25
C ALA A 160 -5.13 5.83 -14.80
N LEU A 161 -4.28 6.20 -13.84
CA LEU A 161 -4.66 6.42 -12.44
C LEU A 161 -5.63 7.60 -12.28
N HIS A 162 -5.51 8.66 -13.09
CA HIS A 162 -6.46 9.78 -13.10
C HIS A 162 -7.86 9.37 -13.59
N HIS A 163 -7.97 8.32 -14.40
CA HIS A 163 -9.22 7.87 -15.02
C HIS A 163 -9.79 6.59 -14.39
N LEU A 164 -9.04 5.94 -13.49
CA LEU A 164 -9.49 4.74 -12.79
C LEU A 164 -10.71 5.06 -11.90
N PRO A 165 -11.73 4.19 -11.81
CA PRO A 165 -12.84 4.39 -10.88
C PRO A 165 -12.35 4.63 -9.45
N LEU A 166 -12.95 5.60 -8.76
CA LEU A 166 -12.66 5.93 -7.36
C LEU A 166 -13.46 4.99 -6.45
N HIS A 167 -12.77 4.28 -5.55
CA HIS A 167 -13.41 3.41 -4.55
C HIS A 167 -14.00 4.24 -3.40
N ARG A 168 -15.02 5.04 -3.69
CA ARG A 168 -15.76 5.86 -2.73
C ARG A 168 -17.14 6.25 -3.28
N GLU A 169 -18.04 6.60 -2.37
CA GLU A 169 -19.34 7.17 -2.71
C GLU A 169 -19.21 8.56 -3.34
N ALA A 170 -20.10 8.86 -4.29
CA ALA A 170 -20.18 10.19 -4.89
C ALA A 170 -20.77 11.21 -3.90
N PRO A 171 -20.29 12.47 -3.91
CA PRO A 171 -20.95 13.53 -3.17
C PRO A 171 -22.35 13.80 -3.76
N GLN A 172 -23.32 14.17 -2.91
CA GLN A 172 -24.69 14.40 -3.36
C GLN A 172 -24.87 15.62 -4.27
N ARG A 173 -24.01 16.64 -4.14
CA ARG A 173 -24.17 17.96 -4.80
C ARG A 173 -22.83 18.52 -5.27
N ALA A 174 -22.02 17.72 -5.95
CA ALA A 174 -20.80 18.20 -6.59
C ALA A 174 -20.45 17.40 -7.85
N ASP A 175 -20.03 18.11 -8.89
CA ASP A 175 -19.59 17.52 -10.16
C ASP A 175 -18.14 17.03 -10.11
N CYS A 176 -17.40 17.40 -9.05
CA CYS A 176 -16.04 16.96 -8.80
C CYS A 176 -15.80 16.58 -7.34
N VAL A 177 -14.75 15.80 -7.11
CA VAL A 177 -14.25 15.38 -5.81
C VAL A 177 -12.77 15.69 -5.69
N GLU A 178 -12.39 16.34 -4.60
CA GLU A 178 -10.97 16.49 -4.24
C GLU A 178 -10.40 15.13 -3.85
N THR A 179 -9.30 14.76 -4.51
CA THR A 179 -8.58 13.50 -4.29
C THR A 179 -7.10 13.80 -4.10
N VAL A 180 -6.51 13.19 -3.07
CA VAL A 180 -5.09 13.37 -2.75
C VAL A 180 -4.25 12.39 -3.57
N PHE A 181 -3.18 12.90 -4.16
CA PHE A 181 -2.14 12.14 -4.83
C PHE A 181 -0.81 12.31 -4.09
N LEU A 182 -0.07 11.22 -3.95
CA LEU A 182 1.21 11.14 -3.26
C LEU A 182 2.24 10.55 -4.23
N SER A 183 3.10 11.40 -4.80
CA SER A 183 4.08 11.02 -5.82
C SER A 183 5.51 11.09 -5.30
N GLU A 184 6.37 10.23 -5.84
CA GLU A 184 7.83 10.21 -5.56
C GLU A 184 8.65 11.19 -6.40
N ALA A 185 8.00 11.84 -7.36
CA ALA A 185 8.54 12.88 -8.22
C ALA A 185 7.53 14.02 -8.30
N PRO A 186 7.96 15.25 -8.67
CA PRO A 186 7.01 16.30 -8.97
C PRO A 186 6.04 15.85 -10.08
N PRO A 187 4.75 16.19 -10.00
CA PRO A 187 3.78 15.89 -11.05
C PRO A 187 4.24 16.45 -12.41
N GLU A 188 3.92 15.75 -13.49
CA GLU A 188 4.34 16.15 -14.85
C GLU A 188 3.77 17.53 -15.26
N ASP A 189 2.59 17.88 -14.75
CA ASP A 189 1.93 19.17 -14.97
C ASP A 189 2.50 20.30 -14.10
N GLU A 190 3.25 19.96 -13.04
CA GLU A 190 3.86 20.91 -12.10
C GLU A 190 5.32 20.53 -11.78
N PRO A 191 6.23 20.48 -12.78
CA PRO A 191 7.57 19.92 -12.62
C PRO A 191 8.47 20.70 -11.64
N SER A 192 8.14 21.97 -11.37
CA SER A 192 8.86 22.84 -10.44
C SER A 192 8.28 22.85 -9.03
N LEU A 193 7.23 22.07 -8.74
CA LEU A 193 6.62 22.02 -7.42
C LEU A 193 7.64 21.49 -6.39
N PRO A 194 7.87 22.16 -5.25
CA PRO A 194 8.75 21.63 -4.21
C PRO A 194 8.09 20.42 -3.51
N ALA A 195 8.92 19.53 -2.96
CA ALA A 195 8.42 18.40 -2.18
C ALA A 195 7.65 18.90 -0.94
N THR A 196 6.48 18.31 -0.70
CA THR A 196 5.62 18.67 0.45
C THR A 196 6.21 18.18 1.77
N ARG A 197 6.81 16.98 1.76
CA ARG A 197 7.46 16.40 2.95
C ARG A 197 8.51 15.36 2.59
N THR A 198 9.29 14.96 3.58
CA THR A 198 10.21 13.83 3.52
C THR A 198 9.69 12.71 4.43
N VAL A 199 9.75 11.46 3.96
CA VAL A 199 9.32 10.27 4.70
C VAL A 199 10.45 9.23 4.70
N ARG A 200 10.62 8.50 5.80
CA ARG A 200 11.63 7.45 5.95
C ARG A 200 11.04 6.07 5.72
N ASP A 201 10.93 5.67 4.46
CA ASP A 201 10.35 4.39 4.06
C ASP A 201 10.98 3.77 2.79
N VAL A 202 12.18 4.20 2.39
CA VAL A 202 12.96 3.53 1.34
C VAL A 202 13.58 2.27 1.93
N PRO A 203 13.27 1.07 1.44
CA PRO A 203 13.83 -0.16 2.00
C PRO A 203 15.34 -0.24 1.74
N LEU A 204 16.12 -0.47 2.79
CA LEU A 204 17.56 -0.73 2.76
C LEU A 204 17.83 -2.14 3.33
N PRO A 205 19.04 -2.70 3.14
CA PRO A 205 19.44 -3.96 3.79
C PRO A 205 19.26 -3.93 5.32
N ASP A 206 19.20 -5.11 5.93
CA ASP A 206 19.15 -5.31 7.39
C ASP A 206 18.01 -4.59 8.12
N ARG A 207 16.85 -4.45 7.46
CA ARG A 207 15.65 -3.76 7.98
C ARG A 207 15.90 -2.29 8.32
N ALA A 208 16.85 -1.66 7.66
CA ALA A 208 17.04 -0.22 7.69
C ALA A 208 16.11 0.47 6.68
N PHE A 209 15.84 1.76 6.91
CA PHE A 209 14.99 2.56 6.05
C PHE A 209 15.62 3.93 5.78
N GLY A 210 15.76 4.28 4.51
CA GLY A 210 16.22 5.57 4.03
C GLY A 210 15.07 6.56 3.85
N SER A 211 15.42 7.83 3.61
CA SER A 211 14.45 8.90 3.38
C SER A 211 14.20 9.15 1.89
N ARG A 212 12.97 9.51 1.53
CA ARG A 212 12.58 10.03 0.21
C ARG A 212 11.72 11.27 0.34
N ASN A 213 11.71 12.09 -0.71
CA ASN A 213 10.78 13.20 -0.85
C ASN A 213 9.43 12.70 -1.35
N LEU A 214 8.37 13.40 -0.97
CA LEU A 214 6.99 13.11 -1.32
C LEU A 214 6.29 14.41 -1.72
N TRP A 215 5.63 14.39 -2.86
CA TRP A 215 4.78 15.45 -3.37
C TRP A 215 3.33 15.06 -3.10
N GLU A 216 2.69 15.78 -2.19
CA GLU A 216 1.27 15.63 -1.90
C GLU A 216 0.51 16.71 -2.66
N THR A 217 -0.29 16.30 -3.64
CA THR A 217 -1.13 17.20 -4.43
C THR A 217 -2.60 16.87 -4.29
N ARG A 218 -3.43 17.89 -4.49
CA ARG A 218 -4.88 17.77 -4.49
C ARG A 218 -5.37 17.97 -5.92
N ARG A 219 -6.08 16.98 -6.45
CA ARG A 219 -6.63 17.00 -7.80
C ARG A 219 -8.15 16.90 -7.72
N HIS A 220 -8.85 17.69 -8.53
CA HIS A 220 -10.30 17.65 -8.65
C HIS A 220 -10.67 16.67 -9.76
N LEU A 221 -11.18 15.51 -9.38
CA LEU A 221 -11.59 14.47 -10.31
C LEU A 221 -13.11 14.53 -10.51
N PRO A 222 -13.66 14.20 -11.70
CA PRO A 222 -15.10 14.15 -11.91
C PRO A 222 -15.79 13.21 -10.93
N SER A 223 -16.92 13.62 -10.34
CA SER A 223 -17.70 12.77 -9.42
C SER A 223 -18.27 11.53 -10.11
N THR A 224 -18.34 11.53 -11.45
CA THR A 224 -18.70 10.36 -12.27
C THR A 224 -17.67 9.21 -12.19
N LEU A 225 -16.46 9.46 -11.67
CA LEU A 225 -15.49 8.43 -11.36
C LEU A 225 -15.78 7.73 -10.03
N CYS A 226 -16.55 8.33 -9.12
CA CYS A 226 -16.96 7.69 -7.86
C CYS A 226 -17.83 6.47 -8.16
N ALA A 227 -17.33 5.31 -7.74
CA ALA A 227 -17.89 4.02 -8.10
C ALA A 227 -18.59 3.32 -6.92
N GLY A 228 -18.76 4.03 -5.81
CA GLY A 228 -19.31 3.48 -4.57
C GLY A 228 -18.33 2.55 -3.88
N THR A 229 -18.86 1.68 -3.02
CA THR A 229 -18.10 0.72 -2.22
C THR A 229 -18.58 -0.72 -2.46
N GLY A 230 -17.78 -1.69 -2.01
CA GLY A 230 -18.12 -3.11 -2.11
C GLY A 230 -18.42 -3.54 -3.55
N THR A 231 -19.54 -4.25 -3.77
CA THR A 231 -19.88 -4.80 -5.09
C THR A 231 -20.11 -3.74 -6.16
N ALA A 232 -20.56 -2.53 -5.80
CA ALA A 232 -20.74 -1.44 -6.77
C ALA A 232 -19.41 -1.05 -7.40
N TYR A 233 -18.37 -0.90 -6.57
CA TYR A 233 -17.01 -0.63 -7.01
C TYR A 233 -16.49 -1.75 -7.93
N LEU A 234 -16.63 -3.01 -7.52
CA LEU A 234 -16.15 -4.16 -8.29
C LEU A 234 -16.77 -4.25 -9.69
N ARG A 235 -18.08 -3.96 -9.81
CA ARG A 235 -18.76 -3.93 -11.11
C ARG A 235 -18.19 -2.82 -11.99
N ARG A 236 -18.02 -1.62 -11.45
CA ARG A 236 -17.49 -0.47 -12.20
C ARG A 236 -16.03 -0.70 -12.63
N LEU A 237 -15.22 -1.27 -11.75
CA LEU A 237 -13.84 -1.66 -12.04
C LEU A 237 -13.76 -2.74 -13.13
N THR A 238 -14.67 -3.72 -13.12
CA THR A 238 -14.75 -4.75 -14.16
C THR A 238 -15.12 -4.13 -15.52
N GLN A 239 -16.10 -3.22 -15.55
CA GLN A 239 -16.48 -2.48 -16.76
C GLN A 239 -15.32 -1.64 -17.30
N TYR A 240 -14.58 -0.97 -16.43
CA TYR A 240 -13.38 -0.20 -16.81
C TYR A 240 -12.35 -1.08 -17.53
N ARG A 241 -12.11 -2.29 -17.01
CA ARG A 241 -11.15 -3.24 -17.60
C ARG A 241 -11.62 -3.85 -18.92
N GLN A 242 -12.92 -3.90 -19.17
CA GLN A 242 -13.51 -4.49 -20.39
C GLN A 242 -13.78 -3.45 -21.49
N GLY A 243 -14.02 -2.19 -21.12
CA GLY A 243 -14.36 -1.09 -22.04
C GLY A 243 -13.16 -0.43 -22.73
N ARG A 244 -12.03 -1.13 -22.80
CA ARG A 244 -10.79 -0.69 -23.44
C ARG A 244 -10.42 -1.63 -24.58
#